data_AF-A0A972F0J3-F1
#
_entry.id   AF-A0A972F0J3-F1
#
_cell.length_a   1.000
_cell.length_b   1.000
_cell.length_c   1.000
_cell.angle_alpha   90.00
_cell.angle_beta   90.00
_cell.angle_gamma   90.00
#
_symmetry.space_group_name_H-M   'P 1'
#
loop_
_entity.id
_entity.type
_entity.pdbx_description
1 polymer ?
#
loop_
_entity_poly.entity_id
_entity_poly.type
_entity_poly.pdbx_seq_one_letter_code
_entity_poly.pdbx_strand_id
1 'polypeptide(L)'
;MKTVVAGALGECVHVAGVMNFLHLAELAGWRTVFLGPAVPIETFLQAAHEEKADLVGVSYRLTPETGERLLAEFAESADDLRQQGVKFVFGGTPPVAAKAEAMAGFFERVFDGSQPPEEILAFLRGESAGPK
;
A
#
# COMPACT_ATOMS: atom_id res chain seq x y z
N MET A 1 -4.07 -15.12 -11.66
CA MET A 1 -3.99 -14.92 -10.20
C MET A 1 -3.43 -13.52 -10.00
N LYS A 2 -4.05 -12.68 -9.17
CA LYS A 2 -3.57 -11.30 -8.95
C LYS A 2 -2.37 -11.30 -8.00
N THR A 3 -1.42 -10.40 -8.21
CA THR A 3 -0.24 -10.22 -7.36
C THR A 3 -0.36 -8.93 -6.56
N VAL A 4 -0.09 -9.00 -5.26
CA VAL A 4 0.12 -7.84 -4.40
C VAL A 4 1.56 -7.81 -3.91
N VAL A 5 2.21 -6.65 -4.08
CA VAL A 5 3.56 -6.37 -3.58
C VAL A 5 3.45 -5.34 -2.46
N ALA A 6 4.00 -5.63 -1.27
CA ALA A 6 3.87 -4.72 -0.14
C ALA A 6 5.11 -4.69 0.76
N GLY A 7 5.37 -3.53 1.38
CA GLY A 7 6.53 -3.31 2.23
C GLY A 7 6.42 -2.03 3.05
N ALA A 8 7.34 -1.85 3.98
CA ALA A 8 7.46 -0.60 4.72
C ALA A 8 8.42 0.36 3.99
N LEU A 9 7.93 1.52 3.60
CA LEU A 9 8.62 2.47 2.73
C LEU A 9 9.69 3.26 3.47
N GLY A 10 10.77 3.60 2.76
CA GLY A 10 11.81 4.53 3.20
C GLY A 10 12.54 3.99 4.42
N GLU A 11 12.52 4.74 5.51
CA GLU A 11 13.18 4.40 6.77
C GLU A 11 12.25 3.70 7.78
N CYS A 12 10.99 3.42 7.41
CA CYS A 12 10.04 2.75 8.29
C CYS A 12 10.37 1.27 8.47
N VAL A 13 10.59 0.83 9.71
CA VAL A 13 10.90 -0.57 10.06
C VAL A 13 9.70 -1.39 10.55
N HIS A 14 8.51 -0.77 10.65
CA HIS A 14 7.32 -1.43 11.18
C HIS A 14 6.65 -2.31 10.12
N VAL A 15 6.57 -3.62 10.38
CA VAL A 15 6.06 -4.61 9.40
C VAL A 15 4.79 -5.34 9.83
N ALA A 16 4.35 -5.22 11.08
CA ALA A 16 3.20 -5.98 11.57
C ALA A 16 1.92 -5.74 10.75
N GLY A 17 1.64 -4.48 10.41
CA GLY A 17 0.47 -4.11 9.61
C GLY A 17 0.52 -4.67 8.20
N VAL A 18 1.67 -4.57 7.52
CA VAL A 18 1.81 -5.06 6.14
C VAL A 18 1.78 -6.58 6.06
N MET A 19 2.37 -7.28 7.04
CA MET A 19 2.29 -8.74 7.15
C MET A 19 0.85 -9.21 7.35
N ASN A 20 0.09 -8.54 8.21
CA ASN A 20 -1.33 -8.84 8.39
C ASN A 20 -2.14 -8.59 7.12
N PHE A 21 -1.89 -7.48 6.42
CA PHE A 21 -2.55 -7.18 5.14
C PHE A 21 -2.26 -8.25 4.08
N LEU A 22 -1.00 -8.67 3.94
CA LEU A 22 -0.62 -9.74 3.00
C LEU A 22 -1.26 -11.08 3.38
N HIS A 23 -1.32 -11.42 4.68
CA HIS A 23 -2.03 -12.62 5.12
C HIS A 23 -3.51 -12.61 4.71
N LEU A 24 -4.20 -11.48 4.88
CA LEU A 24 -5.58 -11.33 4.41
C LEU A 24 -5.68 -11.41 2.88
N ALA A 25 -4.69 -10.90 2.14
CA ALA A 25 -4.66 -10.99 0.69
C ALA A 25 -4.49 -12.44 0.20
N GLU A 26 -3.64 -13.23 0.85
CA GLU A 26 -3.54 -14.69 0.61
C GLU A 26 -4.89 -15.39 0.82
N LEU A 27 -5.59 -15.08 1.92
CA LEU A 27 -6.92 -15.62 2.18
C LEU A 27 -7.96 -15.19 1.13
N ALA A 28 -7.76 -14.06 0.47
CA ALA A 28 -8.56 -13.59 -0.66
C ALA A 28 -8.08 -14.17 -2.01
N GLY A 29 -7.09 -15.06 -2.03
CA GLY A 29 -6.61 -15.74 -3.24
C GLY A 29 -5.56 -14.96 -4.04
N TRP A 30 -4.93 -13.95 -3.44
CA TRP A 30 -3.84 -13.20 -4.07
C TRP A 30 -2.51 -13.92 -3.90
N ARG A 31 -1.62 -13.73 -4.87
CA ARG A 31 -0.18 -13.99 -4.68
C ARG A 31 0.40 -12.78 -3.95
N THR A 32 1.13 -13.04 -2.88
CA THR A 32 1.74 -12.00 -2.03
C THR A 32 3.25 -11.97 -2.23
N VAL A 33 3.80 -10.76 -2.26
CA VAL A 33 5.24 -10.51 -2.25
C VAL A 33 5.52 -9.50 -1.14
N PHE A 34 6.29 -9.92 -0.15
CA PHE A 34 6.69 -9.07 0.97
C PHE A 34 8.10 -8.53 0.75
N LEU A 35 8.23 -7.21 0.71
CA LEU A 35 9.52 -6.53 0.48
C LEU A 35 10.33 -6.31 1.76
N GLY A 36 9.72 -6.43 2.93
CA GLY A 36 10.41 -6.22 4.20
C GLY A 36 10.29 -4.78 4.75
N PRO A 37 11.10 -4.48 5.78
CA PRO A 37 11.24 -3.15 6.35
C PRO A 37 12.19 -2.26 5.52
N ALA A 38 12.07 -0.95 5.72
CA ALA A 38 13.01 0.06 5.25
C ALA A 38 13.35 -0.04 3.74
N VAL A 39 12.32 -0.12 2.89
CA VAL A 39 12.46 -0.34 1.46
C VAL A 39 12.57 1.00 0.71
N PRO A 40 13.69 1.27 -0.01
CA PRO A 40 13.82 2.47 -0.84
C PRO A 40 12.77 2.51 -1.96
N ILE A 41 12.35 3.72 -2.38
CA ILE A 41 11.34 3.91 -3.44
C ILE A 41 11.71 3.14 -4.71
N GLU A 42 12.95 3.28 -5.20
CA GLU A 42 13.42 2.61 -6.42
C GLU A 42 13.30 1.09 -6.33
N THR A 43 13.77 0.50 -5.23
CA THR A 43 13.67 -0.95 -4.98
C THR A 43 12.21 -1.40 -4.89
N PHE A 44 11.36 -0.59 -4.27
CA PHE A 44 9.93 -0.88 -4.15
C PHE A 44 9.27 -0.97 -5.53
N LEU A 45 9.47 0.05 -6.37
CA LEU A 45 8.85 0.14 -7.68
C LEU A 45 9.45 -0.87 -8.67
N GLN A 46 10.75 -1.13 -8.59
CA GLN A 46 11.40 -2.19 -9.36
C GLN A 46 10.77 -3.55 -9.04
N ALA A 47 10.60 -3.89 -7.76
CA ALA A 47 9.96 -5.14 -7.37
C ALA A 47 8.50 -5.20 -7.84
N ALA A 48 7.74 -4.11 -7.75
CA ALA A 48 6.37 -4.05 -8.26
C ALA A 48 6.30 -4.32 -9.77
N HIS A 49 7.27 -3.80 -10.54
CA HIS A 49 7.38 -4.03 -11.97
C HIS A 49 7.77 -5.49 -12.29
N GLU A 50 8.83 -6.00 -11.68
CA GLU A 50 9.33 -7.38 -11.90
C GLU A 50 8.27 -8.44 -11.55
N GLU A 51 7.52 -8.20 -10.49
CA GLU A 51 6.47 -9.10 -10.00
C GLU A 51 5.12 -8.93 -10.72
N LYS A 52 5.04 -7.97 -11.65
CA LYS A 52 3.81 -7.62 -12.39
C LYS A 52 2.64 -7.38 -11.42
N ALA A 53 2.85 -6.50 -10.45
CA ALA A 53 1.89 -6.22 -9.40
C ALA A 53 0.56 -5.72 -9.97
N ASP A 54 -0.57 -6.27 -9.50
CA ASP A 54 -1.90 -5.69 -9.71
C ASP A 54 -2.22 -4.65 -8.62
N LEU A 55 -1.61 -4.82 -7.43
CA LEU A 55 -1.80 -3.98 -6.27
C LEU A 55 -0.46 -3.76 -5.55
N VAL A 56 -0.20 -2.53 -5.12
CA VAL A 56 0.95 -2.15 -4.32
C VAL A 56 0.49 -1.63 -2.95
N GLY A 57 0.94 -2.29 -1.89
CA GLY A 57 0.64 -1.93 -0.50
C GLY A 57 1.80 -1.19 0.17
N VAL A 58 1.68 0.12 0.31
CA VAL A 58 2.72 0.97 0.90
C VAL A 58 2.43 1.16 2.39
N SER A 59 3.40 0.86 3.26
CA SER A 59 3.26 1.12 4.69
C SER A 59 4.27 2.13 5.22
N TYR A 60 3.81 3.08 6.03
CA TYR A 60 4.68 4.03 6.72
C TYR A 60 4.05 4.53 8.02
N ARG A 61 4.79 4.48 9.15
CA ARG A 61 4.24 4.75 10.49
C ARG A 61 5.08 5.68 11.37
N LEU A 62 6.07 6.38 10.81
CA LEU A 62 6.88 7.34 11.57
C LEU A 62 6.17 8.70 11.65
N THR A 63 6.85 9.80 11.34
CA THR A 63 6.28 11.16 11.46
C THR A 63 5.42 11.52 10.25
N PRO A 64 4.30 12.25 10.42
CA PRO A 64 3.46 12.72 9.32
C PRO A 64 4.19 13.62 8.32
N GLU A 65 5.09 14.49 8.80
CA GLU A 65 5.80 15.46 7.96
C GLU A 65 6.78 14.76 7.02
N THR A 66 7.52 13.77 7.51
CA THR A 66 8.41 12.97 6.66
C THR A 66 7.59 12.05 5.76
N GLY A 67 6.52 11.45 6.30
CA GLY A 67 5.61 10.59 5.54
C GLY A 67 4.97 11.31 4.35
N GLU A 68 4.48 12.53 4.53
CA GLU A 68 3.89 13.33 3.44
C GLU A 68 4.89 13.58 2.31
N ARG A 69 6.12 13.97 2.63
CA ARG A 69 7.17 14.20 1.63
C ARG A 69 7.54 12.91 0.89
N LEU A 70 7.74 11.84 1.64
CA LEU A 70 8.13 10.53 1.11
C LEU A 70 7.04 9.93 0.22
N LEU A 71 5.77 10.04 0.63
CA LEU A 71 4.64 9.53 -0.14
C LEU A 71 4.41 10.35 -1.42
N ALA A 72 4.69 11.65 -1.41
CA ALA A 72 4.61 12.48 -2.62
C ALA A 72 5.68 12.05 -3.64
N GLU A 73 6.93 11.88 -3.21
CA GLU A 73 8.03 11.39 -4.06
C GLU A 73 7.75 9.98 -4.60
N PHE A 74 7.21 9.10 -3.76
CA PHE A 74 6.78 7.77 -4.17
C PHE A 74 5.68 7.83 -5.24
N ALA A 75 4.66 8.67 -5.03
CA ALA A 75 3.53 8.79 -5.96
C ALA A 75 3.96 9.32 -7.34
N GLU A 76 4.87 10.31 -7.37
CA GLU A 76 5.47 10.82 -8.60
C GLU A 76 6.27 9.72 -9.31
N SER A 77 7.10 8.99 -8.57
CA SER A 77 7.94 7.91 -9.14
C SER A 77 7.12 6.70 -9.62
N ALA A 78 5.94 6.49 -9.05
CA ALA A 78 5.05 5.37 -9.36
C ALA A 78 4.11 5.62 -10.54
N ASP A 79 4.15 6.80 -11.18
CA ASP A 79 3.15 7.19 -12.18
C ASP A 79 3.11 6.23 -13.38
N ASP A 80 4.25 5.71 -13.83
CA ASP A 80 4.31 4.74 -14.93
C ASP A 80 3.55 3.45 -14.61
N LEU A 81 3.70 2.90 -13.40
CA LEU A 81 2.96 1.71 -12.94
C LEU A 81 1.48 2.03 -12.81
N ARG A 82 1.14 3.21 -12.30
CA ARG A 82 -0.26 3.65 -12.17
C ARG A 82 -0.93 3.78 -13.54
N GLN A 83 -0.25 4.36 -14.54
CA GLN A 83 -0.75 4.46 -15.91
C GLN A 83 -0.95 3.09 -16.56
N GLN A 84 -0.17 2.08 -16.16
CA GLN A 84 -0.35 0.68 -16.56
C GLN A 84 -1.52 -0.03 -15.84
N GLY A 85 -2.20 0.66 -14.92
CA GLY A 85 -3.37 0.16 -14.20
C GLY A 85 -3.06 -0.50 -12.86
N VAL A 86 -1.81 -0.42 -12.36
CA VAL A 86 -1.47 -0.88 -11.02
C VAL A 86 -2.15 -0.02 -9.98
N LYS A 87 -2.81 -0.65 -9.01
CA LYS A 87 -3.53 0.01 -7.92
C LYS A 87 -2.61 0.21 -6.73
N PHE A 88 -2.81 1.29 -5.97
CA PHE A 88 -2.00 1.60 -4.79
C PHE A 88 -2.89 1.72 -3.56
N VAL A 89 -2.46 1.16 -2.44
CA VAL A 89 -3.09 1.33 -1.12
C VAL A 89 -2.05 1.70 -0.09
N PHE A 90 -2.48 2.43 0.94
CA PHE A 90 -1.60 2.90 2.01
C PHE A 90 -2.03 2.36 3.38
N GLY A 91 -1.05 2.04 4.23
CA GLY A 91 -1.25 1.64 5.63
C GLY A 91 -0.36 2.42 6.59
N GLY A 92 -0.95 3.20 7.50
CA GLY A 92 -0.23 4.12 8.37
C GLY A 92 -0.75 4.22 9.81
N THR A 93 -0.30 5.23 10.54
CA THR A 93 -1.01 5.72 11.73
C THR A 93 -2.02 6.78 11.28
N PRO A 94 -3.09 7.07 12.06
CA PRO A 94 -4.09 8.08 11.68
C PRO A 94 -3.53 9.42 11.16
N PRO A 95 -2.52 10.05 11.78
CA PRO A 95 -2.01 11.32 11.27
C PRO A 95 -1.25 11.18 9.94
N VAL A 96 -0.63 10.03 9.64
CA VAL A 96 0.01 9.78 8.33
C VAL A 96 -1.04 9.38 7.28
N ALA A 97 -2.04 8.58 7.67
CA ALA A 97 -3.15 8.20 6.81
C ALA A 97 -3.88 9.43 6.26
N ALA A 98 -4.14 10.44 7.10
CA ALA A 98 -4.72 11.71 6.66
C ALA A 98 -3.87 12.42 5.59
N LYS A 99 -2.54 12.30 5.65
CA LYS A 99 -1.64 12.84 4.60
C LYS A 99 -1.76 12.07 3.30
N ALA A 100 -1.83 10.73 3.36
CA ALA A 100 -2.04 9.89 2.18
C ALA A 100 -3.41 10.12 1.52
N GLU A 101 -4.48 10.30 2.31
CA GLU A 101 -5.83 10.60 1.79
C GLU A 101 -5.90 11.94 1.05
N ALA A 102 -5.10 12.92 1.47
CA ALA A 102 -5.02 14.22 0.82
C ALA A 102 -4.36 14.17 -0.58
N MET A 103 -3.68 13.06 -0.94
CA MET A 103 -2.99 12.88 -2.22
C MET A 103 -3.93 12.51 -3.38
N ALA A 104 -4.94 13.35 -3.60
CA ALA A 104 -5.83 13.43 -4.77
C ALA A 104 -6.04 12.12 -5.57
N GLY A 105 -6.48 11.05 -4.91
CA GLY A 105 -6.87 9.81 -5.57
C GLY A 105 -5.71 8.93 -6.08
N PHE A 106 -4.48 9.15 -5.61
CA PHE A 106 -3.38 8.22 -5.88
C PHE A 106 -3.61 6.86 -5.19
N PHE A 107 -3.98 6.87 -3.91
CA PHE A 107 -4.32 5.67 -3.17
C PHE A 107 -5.80 5.32 -3.35
N GLU A 108 -6.08 4.11 -3.82
CA GLU A 108 -7.43 3.56 -3.95
C GLU A 108 -8.08 3.33 -2.58
N ARG A 109 -7.26 2.99 -1.57
CA ARG A 109 -7.69 2.84 -0.19
C ARG A 109 -6.57 3.20 0.76
N VAL A 110 -6.94 3.82 1.89
CA VAL A 110 -6.05 4.14 2.99
C VAL A 110 -6.55 3.42 4.24
N PHE A 111 -5.63 2.79 4.98
CA PHE A 111 -5.87 2.10 6.23
C PHE A 111 -5.08 2.77 7.35
N ASP A 112 -5.76 3.29 8.37
CA ASP A 112 -5.13 3.93 9.53
C ASP A 112 -4.92 2.98 10.72
N GLY A 113 -5.41 1.74 10.57
CA GLY A 113 -5.34 0.69 11.59
C GLY A 113 -6.56 0.63 12.50
N SER A 114 -7.58 1.45 12.28
CA SER A 114 -8.88 1.33 12.94
C SER A 114 -9.83 0.34 12.25
N GLN A 115 -9.55 0.01 10.98
CA GLN A 115 -10.38 -0.89 10.18
C GLN A 115 -10.33 -2.31 10.74
N PRO A 116 -11.48 -2.99 10.87
CA PRO A 116 -11.48 -4.38 11.28
C PRO A 116 -11.04 -5.31 10.12
N PRO A 117 -10.50 -6.50 10.40
CA PRO A 117 -9.95 -7.39 9.37
C PRO A 117 -10.95 -7.76 8.26
N GLU A 118 -12.23 -7.89 8.59
CA GLU A 118 -13.29 -8.21 7.63
C GLU A 118 -13.47 -7.11 6.56
N GLU A 119 -13.25 -5.84 6.90
CA GLU A 119 -13.35 -4.74 5.95
C GLU A 119 -12.19 -4.80 4.94
N ILE A 120 -10.99 -5.06 5.45
CA ILE A 120 -9.79 -5.21 4.61
C ILE A 120 -9.95 -6.43 3.69
N LEU A 121 -10.49 -7.53 4.21
CA LEU A 121 -10.74 -8.75 3.44
C LEU A 121 -11.81 -8.53 2.36
N ALA A 122 -12.90 -7.83 2.66
CA ALA A 122 -13.92 -7.47 1.69
C ALA A 122 -13.34 -6.61 0.55
N PHE A 123 -12.45 -5.66 0.88
CA PHE A 123 -11.75 -4.86 -0.13
C PHE A 123 -10.89 -5.75 -1.04
N LEU A 124 -10.09 -6.65 -0.45
CA LEU A 124 -9.21 -7.55 -1.20
C LEU A 124 -9.99 -8.54 -2.09
N ARG A 125 -11.20 -8.92 -1.70
CA ARG A 125 -12.10 -9.74 -2.53
C ARG A 125 -12.82 -8.95 -3.63
N GLY A 126 -12.73 -7.62 -3.61
CA GLY A 126 -13.50 -6.75 -4.50
C GLY A 126 -14.98 -6.66 -4.13
N GLU A 127 -15.35 -7.09 -2.92
CA GLU A 127 -16.72 -7.04 -2.38
C GLU A 127 -17.08 -5.64 -1.86
N SER A 128 -16.06 -4.80 -1.62
CA SER A 128 -16.23 -3.38 -1.32
C SER A 128 -16.58 -2.57 -2.58
N ALA A 129 -17.73 -2.84 -3.19
CA ALA A 129 -18.29 -2.01 -4.24
C ALA A 129 -19.35 -1.03 -3.67
N GLY A 130 -18.93 0.22 -3.42
CA GLY A 130 -19.74 1.43 -3.65
C GLY A 130 -19.95 2.40 -2.46
N PRO A 131 -20.23 3.71 -2.70
CA PRO A 131 -19.85 4.59 -3.81
C PRO A 131 -18.94 5.76 -3.38
N LYS A 132 -18.41 6.52 -4.33
CA LYS A 132 -18.39 7.99 -4.24
C LYS A 132 -19.20 8.52 -5.41
#